data_AF-A0A496P2B9-F1
#
_entry.id   AF-A0A496P2B9-F1
#
_cell.length_a   1.000
_cell.length_b   1.000
_cell.length_c   1.000
_cell.angle_alpha   90.00
_cell.angle_beta   90.00
_cell.angle_gamma   90.00
#
_symmetry.space_group_name_H-M   'P 1'
#
loop_
_entity.id
_entity.type
_entity.pdbx_description
1 polymer ?
#
loop_
_entity_poly.entity_id
_entity_poly.type
_entity_poly.pdbx_seq_one_letter_code
_entity_poly.pdbx_strand_id
1 'polypeptide(L)'
;SGVKVSFYSMVFASLFFLVKTLVLGNSVAIPSLEISTHLALFSLITTALSVVSLVYAIKFIGSTPTAIMGAVEPVVAVMISVGLFDETLTFSLIAGVIIIISGVLIDVVFNKKK
;
A
#
# COMPACT_ATOMS: atom_id res chain seq x y z
N SER A 1 -20.63 -4.31 4.78
CA SER A 1 -20.14 -4.11 3.38
C SER A 1 -18.68 -3.67 3.40
N GLY A 2 -17.84 -4.16 2.47
CA GLY A 2 -16.40 -3.79 2.40
C GLY A 2 -16.19 -2.35 1.94
N VAL A 3 -17.01 -1.92 0.98
CA VAL A 3 -17.04 -0.54 0.48
C VAL A 3 -17.34 0.46 1.59
N LYS A 4 -18.29 0.16 2.50
CA LYS A 4 -18.60 1.04 3.65
C LYS A 4 -17.40 1.26 4.57
N VAL A 5 -16.69 0.19 4.92
CA VAL A 5 -15.48 0.28 5.78
C VAL A 5 -14.38 1.08 5.08
N SER A 6 -14.16 0.83 3.78
CA SER A 6 -13.19 1.56 2.96
C SER A 6 -13.52 3.05 2.89
N PHE A 7 -14.79 3.39 2.66
CA PHE A 7 -15.28 4.76 2.62
C PHE A 7 -15.01 5.50 3.93
N TYR A 8 -15.41 4.94 5.07
CA TYR A 8 -15.16 5.57 6.37
C TYR A 8 -13.66 5.69 6.66
N SER A 9 -12.86 4.66 6.37
CA SER A 9 -11.41 4.68 6.52
C SER A 9 -10.78 5.85 5.75
N MET A 10 -11.16 6.04 4.49
CA MET A 10 -10.63 7.12 3.65
C MET A 10 -11.08 8.51 4.12
N VAL A 11 -12.32 8.67 4.57
CA VAL A 11 -12.83 9.94 5.11
C VAL A 11 -12.09 10.33 6.39
N PHE A 12 -11.90 9.40 7.32
CA PHE A 12 -11.17 9.69 8.55
C PHE A 12 -9.68 9.95 8.28
N ALA A 13 -9.06 9.20 7.36
CA ALA A 13 -7.68 9.43 6.95
C ALA A 13 -7.51 10.81 6.30
N SER A 14 -8.40 11.21 5.39
CA SER A 14 -8.32 12.53 4.74
C SER A 14 -8.52 13.67 5.73
N LEU A 15 -9.47 13.55 6.66
CA LEU A 15 -9.68 14.53 7.72
C LEU A 15 -8.45 14.64 8.62
N PHE A 16 -7.86 13.51 9.03
CA PHE A 16 -6.64 13.49 9.82
C PHE A 16 -5.48 14.21 9.10
N PHE A 17 -5.25 13.91 7.82
CA PHE A 17 -4.19 14.55 7.04
C PHE A 17 -4.46 16.05 6.79
N LEU A 18 -5.73 16.44 6.62
CA LEU A 18 -6.12 17.84 6.51
C LEU A 18 -5.78 18.60 7.80
N VAL A 19 -6.21 18.10 8.96
CA VAL A 19 -5.90 18.70 10.27
C VAL A 19 -4.40 18.76 10.49
N LYS A 20 -3.67 17.67 10.22
CA LYS A 20 -2.21 17.64 10.33
C LYS A 20 -1.55 18.70 9.47
N THR A 21 -2.01 18.89 8.23
CA THR A 21 -1.45 19.88 7.31
C THR A 21 -1.69 21.31 7.81
N LEU A 22 -2.89 21.60 8.32
CA LEU A 22 -3.24 22.89 8.92
C LEU A 22 -2.42 23.19 10.18
N VAL A 23 -2.24 22.21 11.07
CA VAL A 23 -1.44 22.38 12.30
C VAL A 23 0.03 22.66 11.99
N LEU A 24 0.58 22.04 10.95
CA LEU A 24 1.96 22.30 10.51
C LEU A 24 2.11 23.61 9.72
N GLY A 25 1.01 24.34 9.44
CA GLY A 25 1.05 25.57 8.64
C GLY A 25 1.39 25.34 7.16
N ASN A 26 1.24 24.13 6.66
CA ASN A 26 1.50 23.81 5.26
C ASN A 26 0.32 24.24 4.38
N SER A 27 0.61 24.64 3.13
CA SER A 27 -0.42 25.01 2.17
C SER A 27 -1.21 23.80 1.66
N VAL A 28 -2.53 23.94 1.61
CA VAL A 28 -3.46 22.97 0.98
C VAL A 28 -3.80 23.39 -0.46
N ALA A 29 -3.25 24.52 -0.94
CA ALA A 29 -3.58 25.06 -2.24
C ALA A 29 -3.13 24.11 -3.37
N ILE A 30 -4.07 23.72 -4.23
CA ILE A 30 -3.78 22.98 -5.44
C ILE A 30 -3.40 24.00 -6.53
N PRO A 31 -2.19 23.92 -7.09
CA PRO A 31 -1.64 24.96 -7.96
C PRO A 31 -2.31 25.08 -9.33
N SER A 32 -2.98 24.03 -9.84
CA SER A 32 -3.68 24.08 -11.13
C SER A 32 -4.82 23.05 -11.23
N LEU A 33 -5.76 23.28 -12.15
CA LEU A 33 -6.84 22.34 -12.44
C LEU A 33 -6.32 21.00 -13.01
N GLU A 34 -5.25 21.06 -13.81
CA GLU A 34 -4.57 19.88 -14.37
C GLU A 34 -3.93 19.01 -13.29
N ILE A 35 -3.26 19.62 -12.30
CA ILE A 35 -2.69 18.86 -11.18
C ILE A 35 -3.82 18.25 -10.34
N SER A 36 -4.95 18.97 -10.18
CA SER A 36 -6.14 18.43 -9.50
C SER A 36 -6.67 17.17 -10.18
N THR A 37 -6.77 17.14 -11.51
CA THR A 37 -7.25 15.95 -12.24
C THR A 37 -6.28 14.78 -12.14
N HIS A 38 -4.97 15.02 -12.23
CA HIS A 38 -3.97 13.98 -12.01
C HIS A 38 -4.02 13.41 -10.59
N LEU A 39 -4.15 14.25 -9.56
CA LEU A 39 -4.30 13.82 -8.17
C LEU A 39 -5.61 13.03 -7.97
N ALA A 40 -6.71 13.45 -8.60
CA ALA A 40 -7.97 12.73 -8.54
C ALA A 40 -7.85 11.33 -9.15
N LEU A 41 -7.27 11.21 -10.35
CA LEU A 41 -7.04 9.92 -11.01
C LEU A 41 -6.09 9.04 -10.20
N PHE A 42 -4.99 9.61 -9.70
CA PHE A 42 -4.03 8.90 -8.88
C PHE A 42 -4.69 8.36 -7.60
N SER A 43 -5.37 9.21 -6.83
CA SER A 43 -6.04 8.79 -5.59
C SER A 43 -7.14 7.76 -5.82
N LEU A 44 -7.83 7.79 -6.96
CA LEU A 44 -8.85 6.80 -7.30
C LEU A 44 -8.23 5.43 -7.62
N ILE A 45 -7.20 5.42 -8.48
CA ILE A 45 -6.59 4.16 -8.94
C ILE A 45 -5.63 3.56 -7.92
N THR A 46 -4.78 4.37 -7.26
CA THR A 46 -3.75 3.84 -6.35
C THR A 46 -4.27 3.70 -4.93
N THR A 47 -5.09 4.63 -4.43
CA THR A 47 -5.56 4.61 -3.05
C THR A 47 -6.92 3.94 -2.90
N ALA A 48 -7.96 4.44 -3.57
CA ALA A 48 -9.32 3.96 -3.37
C ALA A 48 -9.45 2.48 -3.75
N LEU A 49 -8.95 2.11 -4.94
CA LEU A 49 -8.96 0.72 -5.41
C LEU A 49 -8.12 -0.20 -4.51
N SER A 50 -6.95 0.25 -4.04
CA SER A 50 -6.08 -0.53 -3.15
C SER A 50 -6.75 -0.79 -1.81
N VAL A 51 -7.30 0.24 -1.15
CA VAL A 51 -7.99 0.11 0.15
C VAL A 51 -9.23 -0.79 0.02
N VAL A 52 -10.04 -0.62 -1.03
CA VAL A 52 -11.20 -1.47 -1.26
C VAL A 52 -10.76 -2.93 -1.46
N SER A 53 -9.77 -3.16 -2.31
CA SER A 53 -9.19 -4.50 -2.55
C SER A 53 -8.65 -5.13 -1.26
N LEU A 54 -7.94 -4.35 -0.43
CA LEU A 54 -7.44 -4.78 0.87
C LEU A 54 -8.58 -5.19 1.81
N VAL A 55 -9.62 -4.37 1.94
CA VAL A 55 -10.78 -4.70 2.78
C VAL A 55 -11.53 -5.92 2.27
N TYR A 56 -11.58 -6.14 0.95
CA TYR A 56 -12.13 -7.37 0.39
C TYR A 56 -11.23 -8.58 0.67
N ALA A 57 -9.91 -8.47 0.50
CA ALA A 57 -8.96 -9.54 0.81
C ALA A 57 -9.11 -9.98 2.28
N ILE A 58 -9.16 -9.04 3.23
CA ILE A 58 -9.38 -9.35 4.66
C ILE A 58 -10.68 -10.13 4.87
N LYS A 59 -11.74 -9.85 4.10
CA LYS A 59 -13.02 -10.56 4.23
C LYS A 59 -13.01 -11.96 3.63
N PHE A 60 -12.26 -12.17 2.56
CA PHE A 60 -12.21 -13.45 1.86
C PHE A 60 -11.23 -14.43 2.49
N ILE A 61 -10.03 -13.95 2.86
CA ILE A 61 -8.94 -14.82 3.35
C ILE A 61 -8.57 -14.55 4.81
N GLY A 62 -9.09 -13.50 5.44
CA GLY A 62 -8.75 -13.12 6.82
C GLY A 62 -7.60 -12.12 6.90
N SER A 63 -7.42 -11.51 8.08
CA SER A 63 -6.42 -10.46 8.30
C SER A 63 -4.98 -10.96 8.23
N THR A 64 -4.67 -12.12 8.80
CA THR A 64 -3.30 -12.65 8.84
C THR A 64 -2.71 -12.96 7.46
N PRO A 65 -3.33 -13.79 6.59
CA PRO A 65 -2.78 -14.02 5.26
C PRO A 65 -2.81 -12.76 4.38
N THR A 66 -3.73 -11.84 4.61
CA THR A 66 -3.70 -10.53 3.93
C THR A 66 -2.49 -9.69 4.34
N ALA A 67 -2.14 -9.69 5.64
CA ALA A 67 -0.95 -8.99 6.13
C ALA A 67 0.34 -9.63 5.58
N ILE A 68 0.39 -10.96 5.48
CA ILE A 68 1.51 -11.67 4.85
C ILE A 68 1.66 -11.24 3.39
N MET A 69 0.58 -11.15 2.62
CA MET A 69 0.63 -10.67 1.23
C MET A 69 1.18 -9.23 1.14
N GLY A 70 0.82 -8.37 2.09
CA GLY A 70 1.38 -7.01 2.20
C GLY A 70 2.88 -7.02 2.46
N ALA A 71 3.40 -7.95 3.26
CA ALA A 71 4.84 -8.07 3.50
C ALA A 71 5.65 -8.46 2.24
N VAL A 72 4.99 -8.98 1.19
CA VAL A 72 5.61 -9.29 -0.11
C VAL A 72 5.69 -8.07 -1.03
N GLU A 73 5.03 -6.95 -0.70
CA GLU A 73 5.05 -5.71 -1.51
C GLU A 73 6.45 -5.25 -1.92
N PRO A 74 7.49 -5.27 -1.06
CA PRO A 74 8.83 -4.84 -1.48
C PRO A 74 9.47 -5.75 -2.53
N VAL A 75 9.10 -7.04 -2.57
CA VAL A 75 9.59 -7.98 -3.61
C VAL A 75 9.02 -7.58 -4.98
N VAL A 76 7.72 -7.24 -5.02
CA VAL A 76 7.07 -6.75 -6.24
C VAL A 76 7.65 -5.40 -6.66
N ALA A 77 7.92 -4.51 -5.69
CA ALA A 77 8.58 -3.23 -5.95
C ALA A 77 9.95 -3.43 -6.62
N VAL A 78 10.79 -4.33 -6.08
CA VAL A 78 12.09 -4.67 -6.68
C VAL A 78 11.94 -5.23 -8.11
N MET A 79 10.98 -6.14 -8.33
CA MET A 79 10.74 -6.68 -9.66
C MET A 79 10.35 -5.60 -10.68
N ILE A 80 9.49 -4.67 -10.28
CA ILE A 80 9.08 -3.54 -11.13
C ILE A 80 10.25 -2.57 -11.37
N SER A 81 11.00 -2.22 -10.32
CA SER A 81 12.19 -1.35 -10.42
C SER A 81 13.20 -1.89 -11.44
N VAL A 82 13.60 -3.15 -11.33
CA VAL A 82 14.59 -3.74 -12.24
C VAL A 82 13.99 -3.99 -13.62
N GLY A 83 12.73 -4.45 -13.71
CA GLY A 83 12.12 -4.87 -14.97
C GLY A 83 11.57 -3.75 -15.84
N LEU A 84 11.05 -2.67 -15.24
CA LEU A 84 10.41 -1.56 -15.97
C LEU A 84 11.24 -0.26 -15.92
N PHE A 85 12.00 -0.05 -14.85
CA PHE A 85 12.81 1.17 -14.67
C PHE A 85 14.31 0.95 -14.96
N ASP A 86 14.69 -0.25 -15.40
CA ASP A 86 16.06 -0.63 -15.78
C ASP A 86 17.09 -0.34 -14.67
N GLU A 87 16.65 -0.42 -13.40
CA GLU A 87 17.54 -0.27 -12.25
C GLU A 87 18.46 -1.48 -12.12
N THR A 88 19.74 -1.23 -11.81
CA THR A 88 20.72 -2.31 -11.63
C THR A 88 20.35 -3.19 -10.43
N LEU A 89 20.17 -4.48 -10.68
CA LEU A 89 19.98 -5.48 -9.63
C LEU A 89 21.28 -5.67 -8.83
N THR A 90 21.38 -4.98 -7.69
CA THR A 90 22.53 -5.10 -6.80
C THR A 90 22.44 -6.33 -5.90
N PHE A 91 23.59 -6.79 -5.41
CA PHE A 91 23.65 -7.90 -4.46
C PHE A 91 22.87 -7.60 -3.16
N SER A 92 22.85 -6.35 -2.73
CA SER A 92 22.06 -5.91 -1.56
C SER A 92 20.56 -6.08 -1.80
N LEU A 93 20.07 -5.79 -3.01
CA LEU A 93 18.66 -5.95 -3.37
C LEU A 93 18.26 -7.43 -3.34
N ILE A 94 19.12 -8.30 -3.91
CA ILE A 94 18.92 -9.75 -3.90
C ILE A 94 18.87 -10.27 -2.45
N ALA A 95 19.83 -9.87 -1.61
CA ALA A 95 19.86 -10.25 -0.21
C ALA A 95 18.59 -9.79 0.54
N GLY A 96 18.13 -8.57 0.30
CA GLY A 96 16.88 -8.04 0.86
C GLY A 96 15.67 -8.88 0.47
N VAL A 97 15.54 -9.23 -0.82
CA VAL A 97 14.44 -10.09 -1.31
C VAL A 97 14.48 -11.47 -0.63
N ILE A 98 15.66 -12.07 -0.49
CA ILE A 98 15.82 -13.36 0.20
C ILE A 98 15.35 -13.26 1.66
N ILE A 99 15.74 -12.20 2.38
CA ILE A 99 15.34 -11.99 3.77
C ILE A 99 13.82 -11.84 3.90
N ILE A 100 13.18 -11.05 3.04
CA ILE A 100 11.72 -10.83 3.07
C ILE A 100 10.98 -12.14 2.80
N ILE A 101 11.36 -12.87 1.75
CA ILE A 101 10.76 -14.17 1.42
C ILE A 101 10.92 -15.14 2.58
N SER A 102 12.11 -15.19 3.19
CA SER A 102 12.35 -16.07 4.35
C SER A 102 11.45 -15.72 5.54
N GLY A 103 11.32 -14.43 5.86
CA GLY A 103 10.42 -13.96 6.92
C GLY A 103 8.96 -14.33 6.67
N VAL A 104 8.49 -14.13 5.44
CA VAL A 104 7.13 -14.51 5.02
C VAL A 104 6.90 -16.02 5.12
N LEU A 105 7.87 -16.84 4.68
CA LEU A 105 7.77 -18.30 4.78
C LEU A 105 7.71 -18.78 6.23
N ILE A 106 8.50 -18.17 7.12
CA ILE A 106 8.45 -18.46 8.56
C ILE A 106 7.06 -18.13 9.10
N ASP A 107 6.54 -16.94 8.83
CA ASP A 107 5.21 -16.53 9.32
C ASP A 107 4.11 -17.51 8.87
N VAL A 108 4.11 -17.89 7.59
CA VAL A 108 3.15 -18.84 7.03
C VAL A 108 3.25 -20.23 7.67
N VAL A 109 4.46 -20.76 7.85
CA VAL A 109 4.68 -22.11 8.41
C VAL A 109 4.29 -22.17 9.88
N PHE A 110 4.65 -21.15 10.66
CA PHE A 110 4.33 -21.10 12.09
C PHE A 110 2.85 -20.84 12.33
N ASN A 111 2.19 -20.04 11.48
CA ASN A 111 0.77 -19.75 11.62
C ASN A 111 -0.14 -20.92 11.21
N LYS A 112 0.39 -21.94 10.49
CA LYS A 112 -0.32 -23.19 10.17
C LYS A 112 -0.43 -24.18 11.34
N LYS A 113 0.27 -23.96 12.47
CA LYS A 113 0.30 -24.88 13.62
C LYS A 113 -0.75 -24.59 14.71
N LYS A 114 -1.76 -23.75 14.44
CA LYS A 114 -2.91 -23.56 15.34
C LYS A 114 -4.20 -24.02 14.69
#